data_AF-A0A9Q7XPW5-F1
#
_entry.id   AF-A0A9Q7XPW5-F1
#
_cell.length_a   1.000
_cell.length_b   1.000
_cell.length_c   1.000
_cell.angle_alpha   90.00
_cell.angle_beta   90.00
_cell.angle_gamma   90.00
#
_symmetry.space_group_name_H-M   'P 1'
#
loop_
_entity.id
_entity.type
_entity.pdbx_description
1 polymer ?
#
loop_
_entity_poly.entity_id
_entity_poly.type
_entity_poly.pdbx_seq_one_letter_code
_entity_poly.pdbx_strand_id
1 'polypeptide(L)'
;MTQAHGGGWIPVRKDFVDPATRCHARGASRRHHGFPDGRAYILRDAAGHEYPFGEDCARAALAQPGLLGLVPDYTERDMVPRAAWPEPAPGPRRRDPAQARAAEHAAAIRYLVLRMEKVAAVPRVQPTVRFPALEDVYAQYQRSGDIAPAQVRRILAIERSPSTPPRLRAINLLDVYTAHVKLQRLIAASTSVDNIRFLRSLHDWLARHLVLTAGQLAAAGIAMHPQAFTSAGIWGPEAEPPAAAGRFQSGTLF
;
A
#
# COMPACT_ATOMS: atom_id res chain seq x y z
N MET A 1 -3.08 -23.58 -9.16
CA MET A 1 -2.51 -24.32 -8.01
C MET A 1 -1.02 -24.48 -8.26
N THR A 2 -0.19 -23.69 -7.60
CA THR A 2 1.25 -23.96 -7.51
C THR A 2 1.42 -24.70 -6.19
N GLN A 3 1.44 -26.04 -6.25
CA GLN A 3 1.66 -26.84 -5.06
C GLN A 3 3.07 -26.54 -4.52
N ALA A 4 3.15 -26.24 -3.23
CA ALA A 4 4.41 -26.13 -2.52
C ALA A 4 5.06 -27.51 -2.48
N HIS A 5 6.03 -27.76 -3.35
CA HIS A 5 6.88 -28.93 -3.24
C HIS A 5 7.85 -28.70 -2.06
N GLY A 6 7.63 -29.42 -0.96
CA GLY A 6 8.55 -29.58 0.17
C GLY A 6 8.82 -28.31 1.01
N GLY A 7 7.97 -28.02 2.01
CA GLY A 7 8.26 -27.03 3.06
C GLY A 7 8.58 -25.60 2.58
N GLY A 8 8.19 -25.27 1.35
CA GLY A 8 8.56 -24.02 0.68
C GLY A 8 7.68 -22.84 1.07
N TRP A 9 8.30 -21.68 1.25
CA TRP A 9 7.64 -20.40 1.44
C TRP A 9 6.90 -19.96 0.18
N ILE A 10 5.69 -19.41 0.34
CA ILE A 10 4.89 -18.84 -0.75
C ILE A 10 4.83 -17.32 -0.58
N PRO A 11 5.27 -16.51 -1.56
CA PRO A 11 5.15 -15.06 -1.44
C PRO A 11 3.70 -14.61 -1.63
N VAL A 12 3.24 -13.72 -0.76
CA VAL A 12 1.84 -13.25 -0.75
C VAL A 12 1.71 -11.79 -1.17
N ARG A 13 2.52 -10.91 -0.58
CA ARG A 13 2.47 -9.45 -0.81
C ARG A 13 3.72 -8.77 -0.29
N LYS A 14 3.90 -7.51 -0.67
CA LYS A 14 4.77 -6.56 0.04
C LYS A 14 3.89 -5.52 0.73
N ASP A 15 4.11 -5.31 2.02
CA ASP A 15 3.23 -4.50 2.87
C ASP A 15 4.03 -3.74 3.93
N PHE A 16 3.37 -2.79 4.59
CA PHE A 16 3.91 -2.12 5.76
C PHE A 16 3.87 -3.06 6.98
N VAL A 17 4.86 -2.93 7.84
CA VAL A 17 4.93 -3.65 9.12
C VAL A 17 5.18 -2.66 10.26
N ASP A 18 4.77 -3.02 11.48
CA ASP A 18 5.04 -2.19 12.65
C ASP A 18 6.56 -2.05 12.88
N PRO A 19 7.09 -0.89 13.32
CA PRO A 19 8.53 -0.71 13.59
C PRO A 19 9.12 -1.71 14.60
N ALA A 20 8.32 -2.24 15.53
CA ALA A 20 8.73 -3.27 16.47
C ALA A 20 8.77 -4.68 15.84
N THR A 21 8.16 -4.86 14.66
CA THR A 21 8.16 -6.13 13.94
C THR A 21 9.60 -6.56 13.63
N ARG A 22 9.85 -7.85 13.71
CA ARG A 22 11.14 -8.47 13.39
C ARG A 22 11.00 -9.43 12.23
N CYS A 23 12.04 -9.48 11.40
CA CYS A 23 12.15 -10.44 10.31
C CYS A 23 12.07 -11.86 10.87
N HIS A 24 11.27 -12.72 10.22
CA HIS A 24 11.14 -14.11 10.61
C HIS A 24 12.45 -14.87 10.40
N ALA A 25 13.15 -14.60 9.32
CA ALA A 25 14.49 -15.14 9.11
C ALA A 25 15.46 -14.59 10.16
N ARG A 26 16.27 -15.49 10.71
CA ARG A 26 17.46 -15.11 11.45
C ARG A 26 18.53 -14.80 10.41
N GLY A 27 18.95 -13.54 10.30
CA GLY A 27 20.00 -13.15 9.36
C GLY A 27 21.32 -13.88 9.64
N ALA A 28 22.37 -13.56 8.89
CA ALA A 28 23.70 -14.17 9.06
C ALA A 28 24.24 -14.13 10.50
N SER A 29 23.81 -13.14 11.30
CA SER A 29 24.18 -12.98 12.72
C SER A 29 23.39 -13.85 13.71
N ARG A 30 22.50 -14.75 13.24
CA ARG A 30 21.54 -15.53 14.04
C ARG A 30 20.57 -14.71 14.91
N ARG A 31 20.59 -13.37 14.83
CA ARG A 31 19.65 -12.47 15.49
C ARG A 31 18.55 -12.05 14.52
N HIS A 32 17.35 -11.85 15.05
CA HIS A 32 16.26 -11.25 14.29
C HIS A 32 16.55 -9.76 14.09
N HIS A 33 16.53 -9.29 12.84
CA HIS A 33 16.67 -7.87 12.50
C HIS A 33 15.30 -7.22 12.25
N GLY A 34 15.22 -5.90 12.38
CA GLY A 34 14.02 -5.13 12.08
C GLY A 34 13.89 -4.78 10.59
N PHE A 35 12.94 -3.89 10.30
CA PHE A 35 12.66 -3.34 8.98
C PHE A 35 12.91 -1.83 9.02
N PRO A 36 14.10 -1.33 8.63
CA PRO A 36 14.43 0.09 8.74
C PRO A 36 13.40 1.00 8.06
N ASP A 37 12.93 0.60 6.88
CA ASP A 37 11.94 1.35 6.10
C ASP A 37 10.48 1.00 6.48
N GLY A 38 10.29 0.08 7.45
CA GLY A 38 8.97 -0.35 7.91
C GLY A 38 8.16 -1.10 6.86
N ARG A 39 8.82 -1.81 5.93
CA ARG A 39 8.22 -2.59 4.84
C ARG A 39 8.78 -4.01 4.85
N ALA A 40 7.95 -4.99 4.52
CA ALA A 40 8.35 -6.39 4.45
C ALA A 40 7.68 -7.09 3.27
N TYR A 41 8.34 -8.13 2.75
CA TYR A 41 7.63 -9.17 2.02
C TYR A 41 6.95 -10.10 3.01
N ILE A 42 5.69 -10.39 2.77
CA ILE A 42 4.91 -11.34 3.55
C ILE A 42 4.96 -12.68 2.81
N LEU A 43 5.55 -13.68 3.46
CA LEU A 43 5.59 -15.05 2.97
C LEU A 43 4.69 -15.92 3.83
N ARG A 44 4.07 -16.91 3.20
CA ARG A 44 3.18 -17.88 3.84
C ARG A 44 3.85 -19.25 3.90
N ASP A 45 3.77 -19.90 5.06
CA ASP A 45 4.25 -21.26 5.25
C ASP A 45 3.25 -22.30 4.70
N ALA A 46 3.59 -23.58 4.81
CA ALA A 46 2.72 -24.68 4.39
C ALA A 46 1.45 -24.84 5.25
N ALA A 47 1.48 -24.34 6.50
CA ALA A 47 0.33 -24.34 7.40
C ALA A 47 -0.62 -23.16 7.15
N GLY A 48 -0.24 -22.23 6.28
CA GLY A 48 -1.02 -21.05 5.93
C GLY A 48 -0.72 -19.81 6.78
N HIS A 49 0.27 -19.87 7.68
CA HIS A 49 0.66 -18.73 8.50
C HIS A 49 1.53 -17.76 7.71
N GLU A 50 1.27 -16.46 7.89
CA GLU A 50 2.00 -15.39 7.23
C GLU A 50 3.06 -14.80 8.14
N TYR A 51 4.26 -14.58 7.59
CA TYR A 51 5.39 -14.04 8.31
C TYR A 51 6.12 -12.96 7.49
N PRO A 52 6.67 -11.93 8.17
CA PRO A 52 7.37 -10.85 7.50
C PRO A 52 8.85 -11.19 7.28
N PHE A 53 9.33 -10.93 6.08
CA PHE A 53 10.72 -11.12 5.64
C PHE A 53 11.28 -9.84 5.04
N GLY A 54 12.52 -9.51 5.41
CA GLY A 54 13.29 -8.48 4.70
C GLY A 54 13.58 -8.95 3.27
N GLU A 55 13.89 -8.03 2.35
CA GLU A 55 14.07 -8.37 0.93
C GLU A 55 15.08 -9.48 0.70
N ASP A 56 16.29 -9.36 1.25
CA ASP A 56 17.33 -10.38 1.10
C ASP A 56 16.94 -11.72 1.73
N CYS A 57 16.27 -11.66 2.89
CA CYS A 57 15.77 -12.85 3.57
C CYS A 57 14.66 -13.55 2.78
N ALA A 58 13.77 -12.78 2.15
CA ALA A 58 12.70 -13.30 1.32
C ALA A 58 13.27 -13.95 0.05
N ARG A 59 14.27 -13.33 -0.58
CA ARG A 59 14.97 -13.89 -1.74
C ARG A 59 15.66 -15.20 -1.37
N ALA A 60 16.33 -15.26 -0.22
CA ALA A 60 16.99 -16.48 0.25
C ALA A 60 16.01 -17.59 0.66
N ALA A 61 14.82 -17.24 1.13
CA ALA A 61 13.80 -18.19 1.56
C ALA A 61 13.06 -18.88 0.38
N LEU A 62 13.14 -18.31 -0.82
CA LEU A 62 12.41 -18.78 -1.99
C LEU A 62 13.31 -19.54 -2.96
N ALA A 63 12.84 -20.71 -3.41
CA ALA A 63 13.49 -21.45 -4.50
C ALA A 63 13.52 -20.63 -5.81
N GLN A 64 12.54 -19.75 -6.01
CA GLN A 64 12.45 -18.85 -7.16
C GLN A 64 12.28 -17.39 -6.67
N PRO A 65 13.37 -16.64 -6.47
CA PRO A 65 13.32 -15.27 -5.96
C PRO A 65 12.52 -14.30 -6.85
N GLY A 66 12.41 -14.58 -8.15
CA GLY A 66 11.64 -13.78 -9.10
C GLY A 66 10.15 -13.69 -8.78
N LEU A 67 9.60 -14.61 -7.99
CA LEU A 67 8.20 -14.59 -7.56
C LEU A 67 7.86 -13.37 -6.69
N LEU A 68 8.84 -12.76 -6.02
CA LEU A 68 8.64 -11.53 -5.25
C LEU A 68 8.20 -10.35 -6.12
N GLY A 69 8.59 -10.31 -7.39
CA GLY A 69 8.17 -9.25 -8.32
C GLY A 69 6.74 -9.42 -8.84
N LEU A 70 6.08 -10.53 -8.50
CA LEU A 70 4.75 -10.88 -9.01
C LEU A 70 3.64 -10.71 -7.95
N VAL A 71 4.00 -10.38 -6.71
CA VAL A 71 3.01 -10.19 -5.65
C VAL A 71 2.52 -8.73 -5.60
N PRO A 72 1.29 -8.48 -5.11
CA PRO A 72 0.82 -7.14 -4.82
C PRO A 72 1.78 -6.36 -3.91
N ASP A 73 2.20 -5.16 -4.33
CA ASP A 73 2.96 -4.22 -3.50
C ASP A 73 2.02 -3.09 -3.03
N TYR A 74 1.75 -3.06 -1.72
CA TYR A 74 0.95 -2.02 -1.06
C TYR A 74 1.80 -0.83 -0.58
N THR A 75 3.12 -0.92 -0.74
CA THR A 75 4.11 0.09 -0.35
C THR A 75 4.63 0.90 -1.53
N GLU A 76 4.16 0.63 -2.75
CA GLU A 76 4.61 1.27 -3.99
C GLU A 76 4.53 2.81 -3.95
N ARG A 77 3.57 3.34 -3.19
CA ARG A 77 3.34 4.79 -3.05
C ARG A 77 4.10 5.43 -1.89
N ASP A 78 4.86 4.63 -1.14
CA ASP A 78 5.77 5.13 -0.14
C ASP A 78 7.07 5.63 -0.78
N MET A 79 7.46 6.87 -0.48
CA MET A 79 8.75 7.40 -0.91
C MET A 79 9.88 6.57 -0.33
N VAL A 80 10.72 6.03 -1.21
CA VAL A 80 12.10 5.70 -0.86
C VAL A 80 12.92 6.98 -1.07
N PRO A 81 13.74 7.43 -0.10
CA PRO A 81 14.69 8.52 -0.34
C PRO A 81 15.45 8.29 -1.65
N ARG A 82 15.59 9.33 -2.49
CA ARG A 82 16.19 9.23 -3.84
C ARG A 82 17.57 8.56 -3.86
N ALA A 83 18.31 8.60 -2.76
CA ALA A 83 19.61 7.94 -2.58
C ALA A 83 19.55 6.40 -2.58
N ALA A 84 18.37 5.79 -2.43
CA ALA A 84 18.18 4.34 -2.43
C ALA A 84 17.40 3.84 -3.67
N TRP A 85 17.32 4.66 -4.73
CA TRP A 85 16.76 4.23 -6.00
C TRP A 85 17.84 3.43 -6.76
N PRO A 86 17.60 2.15 -7.11
CA PRO A 86 18.40 1.48 -8.12
C PRO A 86 18.32 2.28 -9.42
N GLU A 87 19.45 2.36 -10.12
CA GLU A 87 19.54 2.97 -11.45
C GLU A 87 18.40 2.41 -12.34
N PRO A 88 17.70 3.27 -13.12
CA PRO A 88 16.58 2.81 -13.94
C PRO A 88 17.05 1.72 -14.89
N ALA A 89 16.54 0.52 -14.69
CA ALA A 89 16.78 -0.59 -15.61
C ALA A 89 16.34 -0.18 -17.03
N PRO A 90 17.07 -0.62 -18.08
CA PRO A 90 16.76 -0.26 -19.46
C PRO A 90 15.30 -0.61 -19.80
N GLY A 91 14.72 0.22 -20.67
CA GLY A 91 13.30 0.28 -21.01
C GLY A 91 12.65 -1.06 -21.38
N PRO A 92 11.31 -1.08 -21.49
CA PRO A 92 10.52 -2.30 -21.44
C PRO A 92 10.90 -3.24 -22.60
N ARG A 93 11.60 -4.34 -22.27
CA ARG A 93 11.54 -5.56 -23.08
C ARG A 93 10.07 -5.95 -23.16
N ARG A 94 9.60 -6.26 -24.37
CA ARG A 94 8.23 -6.76 -24.64
C ARG A 94 7.86 -7.75 -23.53
N ARG A 95 6.96 -7.35 -22.62
CA ARG A 95 6.64 -8.17 -21.43
C ARG A 95 6.18 -9.53 -21.92
N ASP A 96 6.79 -10.58 -21.37
CA ASP A 96 6.33 -11.94 -21.54
C ASP A 96 4.82 -12.01 -21.16
N PRO A 97 3.96 -12.61 -22.00
CA PRO A 97 2.54 -12.81 -21.70
C PRO A 97 2.27 -13.45 -20.33
N ALA A 98 3.18 -14.27 -19.79
CA ALA A 98 3.05 -14.80 -18.44
C ALA A 98 3.23 -13.70 -17.36
N GLN A 99 4.24 -12.84 -17.52
CA GLN A 99 4.47 -11.70 -16.62
C GLN A 99 3.35 -10.66 -16.70
N ALA A 100 2.82 -10.41 -17.90
CA ALA A 100 1.66 -9.52 -18.07
C ALA A 100 0.44 -10.03 -17.29
N ARG A 101 0.13 -11.33 -17.41
CA ARG A 101 -0.96 -11.97 -16.67
C ARG A 101 -0.74 -11.94 -15.16
N ALA A 102 0.49 -12.16 -14.70
CA ALA A 102 0.83 -12.05 -13.28
C ALA A 102 0.66 -10.61 -12.77
N ALA A 103 1.07 -9.61 -13.55
CA ALA A 103 0.88 -8.20 -13.18
C ALA A 103 -0.61 -7.81 -13.13
N GLU A 104 -1.43 -8.28 -14.06
CA GLU A 104 -2.88 -8.07 -14.03
C GLU A 104 -3.53 -8.74 -12.81
N HIS A 105 -3.10 -9.96 -12.49
CA HIS A 105 -3.57 -10.69 -11.31
C HIS A 105 -3.20 -9.95 -10.01
N ALA A 106 -1.95 -9.52 -9.88
CA ALA A 106 -1.49 -8.72 -8.74
C ALA A 106 -2.25 -7.39 -8.63
N ALA A 107 -2.50 -6.71 -9.76
CA ALA A 107 -3.28 -5.48 -9.78
C ALA A 107 -4.73 -5.69 -9.33
N ALA A 108 -5.36 -6.79 -9.75
CA ALA A 108 -6.71 -7.13 -9.34
C ALA A 108 -6.80 -7.46 -7.84
N ILE A 109 -5.88 -8.28 -7.32
CA ILE A 109 -5.83 -8.57 -5.87
C ILE A 109 -5.60 -7.29 -5.08
N ARG A 110 -4.67 -6.45 -5.51
CA ARG A 110 -4.40 -5.17 -4.86
C ARG A 110 -5.65 -4.30 -4.78
N TYR A 111 -6.37 -4.15 -5.90
CA TYR A 111 -7.60 -3.37 -5.91
C TYR A 111 -8.66 -3.96 -4.98
N LEU A 112 -8.86 -5.27 -5.03
CA LEU A 112 -9.78 -6.01 -4.16
C LEU A 112 -9.47 -5.77 -2.68
N VAL A 113 -8.24 -6.00 -2.27
CA VAL A 113 -7.79 -5.89 -0.87
C VAL A 113 -7.82 -4.44 -0.38
N LEU A 114 -7.48 -3.46 -1.23
CA LEU A 114 -7.62 -2.05 -0.87
C LEU A 114 -9.09 -1.67 -0.58
N ARG A 115 -10.01 -2.10 -1.46
CA ARG A 115 -11.45 -1.81 -1.34
C ARG A 115 -12.10 -2.53 -0.16
N MET A 116 -11.67 -3.74 0.17
CA MET A 116 -12.38 -4.62 1.11
C MET A 116 -11.72 -4.75 2.47
N GLU A 117 -10.42 -4.45 2.58
CA GLU A 117 -9.63 -4.66 3.80
C GLU A 117 -8.85 -3.41 4.19
N LYS A 118 -7.84 -3.01 3.40
CA LYS A 118 -6.84 -2.04 3.86
C LYS A 118 -7.42 -0.64 4.03
N VAL A 119 -8.04 -0.10 2.99
CA VAL A 119 -8.66 1.23 3.08
C VAL A 119 -10.01 1.14 3.78
N ALA A 120 -10.75 0.03 3.61
CA ALA A 120 -12.02 -0.20 4.31
C ALA A 120 -11.88 -0.26 5.84
N ALA A 121 -10.74 -0.70 6.37
CA ALA A 121 -10.46 -0.74 7.81
C ALA A 121 -10.00 0.61 8.37
N VAL A 122 -9.78 1.64 7.54
CA VAL A 122 -9.40 2.97 8.03
C VAL A 122 -10.54 3.52 8.88
N PRO A 123 -10.28 3.98 10.13
CA PRO A 123 -11.32 4.50 11.00
C PRO A 123 -12.07 5.66 10.33
N ARG A 124 -13.41 5.59 10.38
CA ARG A 124 -14.33 6.62 9.83
C ARG A 124 -14.21 6.84 8.33
N VAL A 125 -13.61 5.90 7.59
CA VAL A 125 -13.55 5.97 6.14
C VAL A 125 -14.95 5.98 5.55
N GLN A 126 -15.12 6.70 4.43
CA GLN A 126 -16.41 6.71 3.75
C GLN A 126 -16.88 5.28 3.38
N PRO A 127 -18.15 4.91 3.65
CA PRO A 127 -18.65 3.54 3.43
C PRO A 127 -18.52 3.05 1.97
N THR A 128 -18.51 3.98 1.01
CA THR A 128 -18.36 3.67 -0.42
C THR A 128 -16.98 3.12 -0.79
N VAL A 129 -16.01 3.11 0.12
CA VAL A 129 -14.73 2.39 -0.06
C VAL A 129 -14.98 0.89 -0.18
N ARG A 130 -15.81 0.35 0.70
CA ARG A 130 -16.24 -1.04 0.59
C ARG A 130 -17.19 -1.15 -0.60
N PHE A 131 -16.98 -2.14 -1.46
CA PHE A 131 -17.84 -2.35 -2.63
C PHE A 131 -18.58 -3.68 -2.50
N PRO A 132 -19.90 -3.67 -2.28
CA PRO A 132 -20.68 -4.90 -2.09
C PRO A 132 -20.48 -5.92 -3.24
N ALA A 133 -20.34 -5.45 -4.48
CA ALA A 133 -20.12 -6.32 -5.64
C ALA A 133 -18.80 -7.12 -5.63
N LEU A 134 -17.89 -6.81 -4.69
CA LEU A 134 -16.62 -7.52 -4.49
C LEU A 134 -16.62 -8.44 -3.26
N GLU A 135 -17.70 -8.48 -2.46
CA GLU A 135 -17.73 -9.23 -1.21
C GLU A 135 -17.53 -10.73 -1.39
N ASP A 136 -18.25 -11.36 -2.32
CA ASP A 136 -18.11 -12.80 -2.57
C ASP A 136 -16.71 -13.17 -3.06
N VAL A 137 -16.12 -12.30 -3.91
CA VAL A 137 -14.77 -12.51 -4.44
C VAL A 137 -13.74 -12.34 -3.33
N TYR A 138 -13.91 -11.36 -2.44
CA TYR A 138 -13.04 -11.16 -1.30
C TYR A 138 -13.15 -12.31 -0.30
N ALA A 139 -14.36 -12.79 0.01
CA ALA A 139 -14.56 -13.94 0.89
C ALA A 139 -13.93 -15.22 0.31
N GLN A 140 -13.97 -15.40 -1.01
CA GLN A 140 -13.23 -16.49 -1.67
C GLN A 140 -11.72 -16.30 -1.53
N TYR A 141 -11.21 -15.10 -1.83
CA TYR A 141 -9.80 -14.76 -1.69
C TYR A 141 -9.29 -15.01 -0.27
N GLN A 142 -10.06 -14.68 0.77
CA GLN A 142 -9.68 -14.94 2.16
C GLN A 142 -9.51 -16.44 2.46
N ARG A 143 -10.26 -17.32 1.79
CA ARG A 143 -10.16 -18.78 1.98
C ARG A 143 -9.04 -19.41 1.16
N SER A 144 -8.86 -19.01 -0.10
CA SER A 144 -7.89 -19.62 -1.02
C SER A 144 -6.54 -18.91 -1.07
N GLY A 145 -6.50 -17.62 -0.73
CA GLY A 145 -5.38 -16.71 -1.01
C GLY A 145 -5.24 -16.37 -2.50
N ASP A 146 -6.23 -16.69 -3.34
CA ASP A 146 -6.15 -16.55 -4.80
C ASP A 146 -7.53 -16.28 -5.44
N ILE A 147 -7.54 -15.67 -6.64
CA ILE A 147 -8.74 -15.36 -7.42
C ILE A 147 -8.65 -15.95 -8.84
N ALA A 148 -9.78 -16.38 -9.38
CA ALA A 148 -9.86 -16.99 -10.71
C ALA A 148 -9.63 -15.97 -11.83
N PRO A 149 -9.13 -16.37 -13.02
CA PRO A 149 -8.91 -15.45 -14.14
C PRO A 149 -10.14 -14.65 -14.59
N ALA A 150 -11.34 -15.22 -14.48
CA ALA A 150 -12.59 -14.50 -14.76
C ALA A 150 -12.85 -13.37 -13.74
N GLN A 151 -12.50 -13.59 -12.47
CA GLN A 151 -12.60 -12.59 -11.41
C GLN A 151 -11.57 -11.49 -11.60
N VAL A 152 -10.33 -11.82 -11.98
CA VAL A 152 -9.30 -10.83 -12.34
C VAL A 152 -9.84 -9.87 -13.41
N ARG A 153 -10.38 -10.40 -14.52
CA ARG A 153 -10.95 -9.57 -15.59
C ARG A 153 -12.10 -8.70 -15.11
N ARG A 154 -13.02 -9.25 -14.31
CA ARG A 154 -14.16 -8.51 -13.76
C ARG A 154 -13.71 -7.37 -12.85
N ILE A 155 -12.76 -7.62 -11.95
CA ILE A 155 -12.22 -6.62 -11.01
C ILE A 155 -11.55 -5.48 -11.77
N LEU A 156 -10.70 -5.80 -12.77
CA LEU A 156 -10.02 -4.78 -13.56
C LEU A 156 -11.00 -3.99 -14.44
N ALA A 157 -12.07 -4.62 -14.93
CA ALA A 157 -13.13 -3.91 -15.65
C ALA A 157 -13.86 -2.91 -14.74
N ILE A 158 -14.17 -3.29 -13.49
CA ILE A 158 -14.72 -2.37 -12.49
C ILE A 158 -13.76 -1.20 -12.26
N GLU A 159 -12.48 -1.47 -11.95
CA GLU A 159 -11.49 -0.43 -11.67
C GLU A 159 -11.36 0.59 -12.81
N ARG A 160 -11.33 0.10 -14.05
CA ARG A 160 -11.13 0.92 -15.25
C ARG A 160 -12.40 1.62 -15.73
N SER A 161 -13.57 1.19 -15.26
CA SER A 161 -14.86 1.74 -15.68
C SER A 161 -14.90 3.26 -15.54
N PRO A 162 -15.45 4.00 -16.53
CA PRO A 162 -15.71 5.43 -16.40
C PRO A 162 -16.61 5.76 -15.21
N SER A 163 -17.49 4.84 -14.80
CA SER A 163 -18.35 5.01 -13.63
C SER A 163 -17.63 4.88 -12.29
N THR A 164 -16.40 4.35 -12.27
CA THR A 164 -15.60 4.23 -11.04
C THR A 164 -14.94 5.57 -10.74
N PRO A 165 -15.33 6.25 -9.63
CA PRO A 165 -14.77 7.55 -9.29
C PRO A 165 -13.24 7.48 -9.14
N PRO A 166 -12.48 8.49 -9.61
CA PRO A 166 -11.01 8.48 -9.51
C PRO A 166 -10.48 8.24 -8.09
N ARG A 167 -11.16 8.78 -7.06
CA ARG A 167 -10.83 8.55 -5.63
C ARG A 167 -10.91 7.08 -5.22
N LEU A 168 -11.68 6.26 -5.93
CA LEU A 168 -11.90 4.85 -5.63
C LEU A 168 -11.12 3.93 -6.55
N ARG A 169 -10.16 4.43 -7.34
CA ARG A 169 -9.25 3.63 -8.16
C ARG A 169 -8.03 3.19 -7.35
N ALA A 170 -7.40 2.08 -7.74
CA ALA A 170 -6.32 1.48 -6.95
C ALA A 170 -5.18 2.47 -6.65
N ILE A 171 -4.80 3.31 -7.62
CA ILE A 171 -3.71 4.28 -7.44
C ILE A 171 -3.98 5.26 -6.30
N ASN A 172 -5.20 5.79 -6.19
CA ASN A 172 -5.56 6.68 -5.09
C ASN A 172 -5.70 5.92 -3.78
N LEU A 173 -6.29 4.73 -3.81
CA LEU A 173 -6.46 3.93 -2.61
C LEU A 173 -5.12 3.50 -2.01
N LEU A 174 -4.09 3.30 -2.83
CA LEU A 174 -2.71 3.12 -2.35
C LEU A 174 -2.15 4.38 -1.70
N ASP A 175 -2.41 5.56 -2.27
CA ASP A 175 -2.02 6.84 -1.64
C ASP A 175 -2.71 6.99 -0.28
N VAL A 176 -4.02 6.68 -0.19
CA VAL A 176 -4.79 6.71 1.06
C VAL A 176 -4.19 5.74 2.09
N TYR A 177 -3.95 4.49 1.70
CA TYR A 177 -3.40 3.49 2.62
C TYR A 177 -2.00 3.89 3.12
N THR A 178 -1.14 4.40 2.22
CA THR A 178 0.21 4.86 2.56
C THR A 178 0.16 6.05 3.53
N ALA A 179 -0.68 7.05 3.25
CA ALA A 179 -0.84 8.21 4.12
C ALA A 179 -1.41 7.81 5.48
N HIS A 180 -2.39 6.90 5.51
CA HIS A 180 -2.96 6.34 6.73
C HIS A 180 -1.90 5.71 7.64
N VAL A 181 -1.09 4.79 7.10
CA VAL A 181 -0.02 4.12 7.86
C VAL A 181 0.98 5.14 8.41
N LYS A 182 1.37 6.13 7.62
CA LYS A 182 2.31 7.17 8.06
C LYS A 182 1.73 8.07 9.14
N LEU A 183 0.48 8.50 9.00
CA LEU A 183 -0.22 9.27 10.01
C LEU A 183 -0.34 8.50 11.32
N GLN A 184 -0.68 7.21 11.27
CA GLN A 184 -0.74 6.37 12.47
C GLN A 184 0.61 6.30 13.19
N ARG A 185 1.70 6.08 12.45
CA ARG A 185 3.06 6.05 13.01
C ARG A 185 3.44 7.38 13.64
N LEU A 186 3.16 8.50 12.97
CA LEU A 186 3.46 9.83 13.49
C LEU A 186 2.63 10.17 14.73
N ILE A 187 1.34 9.78 14.76
CA ILE A 187 0.48 9.95 15.93
C ILE A 187 1.02 9.15 17.12
N ALA A 188 1.40 7.89 16.88
CA ALA A 188 1.93 7.02 17.93
C ALA A 188 3.30 7.47 18.47
N ALA A 189 4.14 8.06 17.63
CA ALA A 189 5.47 8.54 18.01
C ALA A 189 5.46 9.96 18.62
N SER A 190 4.38 10.72 18.44
CA SER A 190 4.33 12.11 18.92
C SER A 190 3.99 12.19 20.41
N THR A 191 4.70 13.07 21.12
CA THR A 191 4.44 13.40 22.53
C THR A 191 3.71 14.74 22.70
N SER A 192 3.56 15.53 21.63
CA SER A 192 2.88 16.82 21.66
C SER A 192 1.39 16.67 21.40
N VAL A 193 0.56 17.09 22.36
CA VAL A 193 -0.91 17.01 22.26
C VAL A 193 -1.44 17.79 21.06
N ASP A 194 -0.89 18.97 20.79
CA ASP A 194 -1.33 19.81 19.66
C ASP A 194 -0.97 19.17 18.32
N ASN A 195 0.23 18.58 18.22
CA ASN A 195 0.63 17.84 17.03
C ASN A 195 -0.23 16.59 16.82
N ILE A 196 -0.54 15.84 17.89
CA ILE A 196 -1.46 14.69 17.82
C ILE A 196 -2.84 15.13 17.32
N ARG A 197 -3.37 16.27 17.81
CA ARG A 197 -4.67 16.81 17.37
C ARG A 197 -4.64 17.17 15.89
N PHE A 198 -3.58 17.83 15.43
CA PHE A 198 -3.36 18.16 14.03
C PHE A 198 -3.27 16.91 13.13
N LEU A 199 -2.44 15.93 13.49
CA LEU A 199 -2.31 14.70 12.70
C LEU A 199 -3.63 13.91 12.65
N ARG A 200 -4.40 13.89 13.74
CA ARG A 200 -5.74 13.29 13.78
C ARG A 200 -6.73 14.03 12.88
N SER A 201 -6.67 15.37 12.81
CA SER A 201 -7.55 16.13 11.92
C SER A 201 -7.25 15.85 10.44
N LEU A 202 -5.97 15.69 10.08
CA LEU A 202 -5.56 15.23 8.74
C LEU A 202 -6.00 13.80 8.45
N HIS A 203 -5.88 12.90 9.42
CA HIS A 203 -6.34 11.52 9.27
C HIS A 203 -7.86 11.43 9.07
N ASP A 204 -8.61 12.23 9.83
CA ASP A 204 -10.05 12.39 9.69
C ASP A 204 -10.45 12.97 8.32
N TRP A 205 -9.70 13.96 7.83
CA TRP A 205 -9.88 14.51 6.49
C TRP A 205 -9.63 13.45 5.41
N LEU A 206 -8.52 12.73 5.52
CA LEU A 206 -8.18 11.63 4.61
C LEU A 206 -9.30 10.58 4.57
N ALA A 207 -9.85 10.18 5.71
CA ALA A 207 -10.91 9.18 5.79
C ALA A 207 -12.21 9.62 5.07
N ARG A 208 -12.56 10.92 5.17
CA ARG A 208 -13.78 11.49 4.56
C ARG A 208 -13.64 11.86 3.09
N HIS A 209 -12.45 12.28 2.67
CA HIS A 209 -12.24 12.84 1.33
C HIS A 209 -11.37 11.95 0.44
N LEU A 210 -10.69 10.95 1.02
CA LEU A 210 -9.76 10.03 0.34
C LEU A 210 -8.62 10.74 -0.40
N VAL A 211 -8.29 11.96 0.01
CA VAL A 211 -7.25 12.79 -0.60
C VAL A 211 -6.55 13.65 0.45
N LEU A 212 -5.29 13.97 0.20
CA LEU A 212 -4.53 15.01 0.90
C LEU A 212 -3.84 15.91 -0.12
N THR A 213 -3.72 17.20 0.19
CA THR A 213 -2.94 18.14 -0.63
C THR A 213 -1.45 17.98 -0.34
N ALA A 214 -0.60 18.41 -1.28
CA ALA A 214 0.84 18.50 -1.06
C ALA A 214 1.19 19.36 0.18
N GLY A 215 0.44 20.43 0.43
CA GLY A 215 0.61 21.28 1.61
C GLY A 215 0.29 20.56 2.92
N GLN A 216 -0.78 19.76 2.96
CA GLN A 216 -1.13 18.94 4.12
C GLN A 216 -0.06 17.88 4.40
N LEU A 217 0.44 17.20 3.36
CA LEU A 217 1.52 16.22 3.48
C LEU A 217 2.81 16.87 4.00
N ALA A 218 3.20 18.02 3.44
CA ALA A 218 4.38 18.76 3.86
C ALA A 218 4.27 19.25 5.32
N ALA A 219 3.11 19.81 5.71
CA ALA A 219 2.86 20.28 7.07
C ALA A 219 2.92 19.14 8.11
N ALA A 220 2.56 17.92 7.71
CA ALA A 220 2.68 16.72 8.56
C ALA A 220 4.06 16.06 8.53
N GLY A 221 5.01 16.56 7.72
CA GLY A 221 6.31 15.92 7.51
C GLY A 221 6.22 14.57 6.80
N ILE A 222 5.16 14.33 6.01
CA ILE A 222 4.92 13.07 5.32
C ILE A 222 5.50 13.15 3.90
N ALA A 223 6.55 12.37 3.64
CA ALA A 223 7.03 12.14 2.28
C ALA A 223 6.19 11.05 1.58
N MET A 224 5.73 11.28 0.36
CA MET A 224 5.00 10.31 -0.46
C MET A 224 5.48 10.35 -1.90
N HIS A 225 5.16 9.32 -2.68
CA HIS A 225 5.50 9.28 -4.10
C HIS A 225 5.16 10.62 -4.79
N PRO A 226 5.98 11.16 -5.71
CA PRO A 226 5.77 12.49 -6.29
C PRO A 226 4.42 12.72 -6.98
N GLN A 227 3.77 11.63 -7.41
CA GLN A 227 2.45 11.63 -8.04
C GLN A 227 1.30 11.31 -7.05
N ALA A 228 1.55 11.36 -5.74
CA ALA A 228 0.53 11.08 -4.72
C ALA A 228 -0.62 12.09 -4.79
N PHE A 229 -1.86 11.60 -4.87
CA PHE A 229 -3.07 12.40 -4.95
C PHE A 229 -3.14 13.36 -6.17
N THR A 230 -2.40 13.08 -7.25
CA THR A 230 -2.39 13.92 -8.47
C THR A 230 -3.26 13.37 -9.59
N SER A 231 -4.05 12.31 -9.34
CA SER A 231 -4.90 11.72 -10.39
C SER A 231 -5.95 12.71 -10.88
N ALA A 232 -6.21 12.73 -12.19
CA ALA A 232 -7.22 13.61 -12.77
C ALA A 232 -8.62 13.34 -12.18
N GLY A 233 -9.37 14.40 -11.86
CA GLY A 233 -10.72 14.31 -11.31
C GLY A 233 -10.81 13.82 -9.85
N ILE A 234 -9.67 13.63 -9.18
CA ILE A 234 -9.63 13.15 -7.78
C ILE A 234 -10.18 14.17 -6.79
N TRP A 235 -10.19 15.46 -7.12
CA TRP A 235 -10.70 16.51 -6.23
C TRP A 235 -12.21 16.68 -6.36
N GLY A 236 -12.87 16.10 -7.38
CA GLY A 236 -14.32 16.24 -7.58
C GLY A 236 -14.75 17.71 -7.79
N PRO A 237 -16.05 17.97 -8.01
CA PRO A 237 -16.57 19.33 -8.14
C PRO A 237 -16.71 20.07 -6.79
N GLU A 238 -16.81 19.33 -5.68
CA GLU A 238 -17.07 19.89 -4.33
C GLU A 238 -15.82 20.18 -3.51
N ALA A 239 -14.64 19.68 -3.90
CA ALA A 239 -13.38 20.04 -3.24
C ALA A 239 -12.51 20.82 -4.22
N GLU A 240 -12.80 22.12 -4.33
CA GLU A 240 -11.76 23.06 -4.71
C GLU A 240 -10.57 22.81 -3.77
N PRO A 241 -9.33 22.64 -4.28
CA PRO A 241 -8.18 22.48 -3.42
C PRO A 241 -8.16 23.69 -2.49
N PRO A 242 -8.06 23.53 -1.15
CA PRO A 242 -7.89 24.69 -0.30
C PRO A 242 -6.68 25.45 -0.83
N ALA A 243 -6.90 26.72 -1.21
CA ALA A 243 -5.85 27.61 -1.67
C ALA A 243 -4.67 27.43 -0.72
N ALA A 244 -3.48 27.15 -1.29
CA ALA A 244 -2.28 26.83 -0.54
C ALA A 244 -2.20 27.74 0.68
N ALA A 245 -2.44 27.17 1.87
CA ALA A 245 -2.53 27.94 3.09
C ALA A 245 -1.26 28.78 3.18
N GLY A 246 -1.45 30.09 3.18
CA GLY A 246 -0.38 31.07 3.21
C GLY A 246 0.61 30.70 4.30
N ARG A 247 1.90 30.95 3.99
CA ARG A 247 3.03 30.89 4.90
C ARG A 247 2.57 31.19 6.34
N PHE A 248 2.65 30.21 7.23
CA PHE A 248 2.75 30.50 8.65
C PHE A 248 3.98 31.41 8.80
N GLN A 249 3.74 32.71 8.94
CA GLN A 249 4.77 33.65 9.32
C GLN A 249 5.21 33.23 10.73
N SER A 250 6.46 32.79 10.85
CA SER A 250 7.12 32.68 12.13
C SER A 250 7.00 34.04 12.81
N GLY A 251 6.17 34.11 13.85
CA GLY A 251 6.11 35.27 14.74
C GLY A 251 7.47 35.42 15.41
N THR A 252 8.13 36.51 15.10
CA THR A 252 9.25 37.08 15.84
C THR A 252 8.83 37.23 17.30
N LEU A 253 9.52 36.56 18.21
CA LEU A 253 9.51 36.93 19.63
C LEU A 253 10.81 37.66 19.91
N PHE A 254 10.63 38.91 20.36
CA PHE A 254 11.63 39.73 21.01
C PHE A 254 12.17 39.07 22.27
#